data_AF-A0A371D926-F1
#
_entry.id   AF-A0A371D926-F1
#
_cell.length_a   1.000
_cell.length_b   1.000
_cell.length_c   1.000
_cell.angle_alpha   90.00
_cell.angle_beta   90.00
_cell.angle_gamma   90.00
#
_symmetry.space_group_name_H-M   'P 1'
#
loop_
_entity.id
_entity.type
_entity.pdbx_description
1 polymer ?
#
loop_
_entity_poly.entity_id
_entity_poly.type
_entity_poly.pdbx_seq_one_letter_code
_entity_poly.pdbx_strand_id
1 'polypeptide(L)'
;GENVETRRDEEFWFEDGSIALVARDVEFRVYKRVLADHSAVFADMFSLPQPESDSSASTRSCPTVDLDDSPEDLRHILRALFPRKDAT
;
A
#
# COMPACT_ATOMS: atom_id res chain seq x y z
N GLY A 1 -10.66 6.54 -18.93
CA GLY A 1 -9.19 6.54 -18.78
C GLY A 1 -8.84 7.82 -18.07
N GLU A 2 -9.07 7.84 -16.76
CA GLU A 2 -8.80 9.01 -15.94
C GLU A 2 -7.52 8.67 -15.18
N ASN A 3 -6.45 9.37 -15.52
CA ASN A 3 -5.22 9.32 -14.75
C ASN A 3 -5.51 10.11 -13.47
N VAL A 4 -6.05 9.44 -12.45
CA VAL A 4 -6.27 10.06 -11.15
C VAL A 4 -4.89 10.41 -10.61
N GLU A 5 -4.55 11.70 -10.58
CA GLU A 5 -3.34 12.15 -9.92
C GLU A 5 -3.48 11.86 -8.42
N THR A 6 -2.86 10.79 -7.99
CA THR A 6 -2.76 10.39 -6.59
C THR A 6 -1.58 11.13 -5.94
N ARG A 7 -1.76 11.55 -4.69
CA ARG A 7 -0.69 12.17 -3.87
C ARG A 7 -0.12 11.17 -2.89
N ARG A 8 1.17 11.26 -2.62
CA ARG A 8 1.84 10.40 -1.64
C ARG A 8 1.51 10.86 -0.23
N ASP A 9 1.24 9.91 0.65
CA ASP A 9 1.10 10.20 2.07
C ASP A 9 2.44 10.60 2.70
N GLU A 10 2.45 11.66 3.50
CA GLU A 10 3.68 12.18 4.11
C GLU A 10 4.17 11.32 5.29
N GLU A 11 3.27 10.55 5.92
CA GLU A 11 3.61 9.72 7.08
C GLU A 11 4.01 8.30 6.68
N PHE A 12 3.36 7.74 5.66
CA PHE A 12 3.53 6.36 5.23
C PHE A 12 3.96 6.26 3.77
N TRP A 13 5.14 6.82 3.49
CA TRP A 13 5.83 6.63 2.23
C TRP A 13 7.26 6.14 2.47
N PHE A 14 7.43 4.82 2.47
CA PHE A 14 8.74 4.19 2.60
C PHE A 14 9.36 3.98 1.22
N GLU A 15 10.52 4.62 0.96
CA GLU A 15 11.24 4.53 -0.32
C GLU A 15 11.65 3.08 -0.69
N ASP A 16 11.81 2.22 0.31
CA ASP A 16 12.07 0.78 0.19
C ASP A 16 10.83 -0.08 0.43
N GLY A 17 9.64 0.53 0.54
CA GLY A 17 8.37 -0.18 0.70
C GLY A 17 8.11 -1.14 -0.46
N SER A 18 7.49 -2.28 -0.12
CA SER A 18 7.28 -3.42 -1.01
C SER A 18 5.87 -3.53 -1.57
N ILE A 19 4.95 -2.65 -1.15
CA ILE A 19 3.62 -2.50 -1.73
C ILE A 19 3.15 -1.04 -1.62
N ALA A 20 2.40 -0.57 -2.61
CA ALA A 20 1.66 0.68 -2.58
C ALA A 20 0.16 0.37 -2.38
N LEU A 21 -0.48 1.04 -1.43
CA LEU A 21 -1.92 1.01 -1.22
C LEU A 21 -2.49 2.37 -1.65
N VAL A 22 -3.53 2.37 -2.47
CA VAL A 22 -4.19 3.59 -2.93
C VAL A 22 -5.54 3.66 -2.25
N ALA A 23 -5.79 4.68 -1.44
CA ALA A 23 -7.10 5.00 -0.90
C ALA A 23 -7.56 6.31 -1.54
N ARG A 24 -8.51 6.22 -2.47
CA ARG A 24 -9.00 7.37 -3.26
C ARG A 24 -7.87 8.12 -3.98
N ASP A 25 -7.56 9.34 -3.55
CA ASP A 25 -6.53 10.22 -4.10
C ASP A 25 -5.17 10.09 -3.39
N VAL A 26 -5.01 9.16 -2.44
CA VAL A 26 -3.80 9.08 -1.61
C VAL A 26 -3.11 7.72 -1.73
N GLU A 27 -1.80 7.74 -1.93
CA GLU A 27 -0.94 6.55 -1.96
C GLU A 27 -0.13 6.39 -0.68
N PHE A 28 -0.10 5.17 -0.17
CA PHE A 28 0.67 4.74 0.99
C PHE A 28 1.67 3.68 0.53
N ARG A 29 2.97 3.91 0.70
CA ARG A 29 4.00 2.92 0.34
C ARG A 29 4.56 2.30 1.59
N VAL A 30 4.25 1.02 1.80
CA VAL A 30 4.52 0.30 3.06
C VAL A 30 5.10 -1.09 2.82
N TYR A 31 5.33 -1.86 3.89
CA TYR A 31 5.88 -3.21 3.78
C TYR A 31 4.78 -4.28 3.77
N LYS A 32 4.69 -5.01 2.64
CA LYS A 32 3.73 -6.11 2.42
C LYS A 32 3.70 -7.11 3.57
N ARG A 33 4.89 -7.49 4.08
CA ARG A 33 5.02 -8.49 5.15
C ARG A 33 4.40 -8.02 6.46
N VAL A 34 4.58 -6.75 6.84
CA VAL A 34 4.01 -6.22 8.10
C VAL A 34 2.49 -6.19 8.02
N LEU A 35 1.93 -5.80 6.87
CA LEU A 35 0.48 -5.87 6.66
C LEU A 35 -0.04 -7.31 6.79
N ALA A 36 0.62 -8.28 6.17
CA ALA A 36 0.23 -9.69 6.24
C ALA A 36 0.36 -10.28 7.66
N ASP A 37 1.41 -9.92 8.39
CA ASP A 37 1.67 -10.44 9.73
C ASP A 37 0.63 -9.95 10.75
N HIS A 38 0.02 -8.78 10.52
CA HIS A 38 -0.95 -8.16 11.44
C HIS A 38 -2.40 -8.15 10.94
N SER A 39 -2.67 -8.56 9.69
CA SER A 39 -4.02 -8.60 9.11
C SER A 39 -4.21 -9.81 8.22
N ALA A 40 -5.08 -10.72 8.64
CA ALA A 40 -5.45 -11.90 7.86
C ALA A 40 -6.09 -11.53 6.51
N VAL A 41 -6.77 -10.38 6.42
CA VAL A 41 -7.35 -9.88 5.16
C VAL A 41 -6.25 -9.53 4.16
N PHE A 42 -5.22 -8.80 4.59
CA PHE A 42 -4.09 -8.49 3.73
C PHE A 42 -3.28 -9.76 3.40
N ALA A 43 -3.10 -10.66 4.36
CA ALA A 43 -2.44 -11.94 4.12
C ALA A 43 -3.14 -12.79 3.04
N ASP A 44 -4.47 -12.89 3.11
CA ASP A 44 -5.28 -13.60 2.13
C ASP A 44 -5.22 -12.93 0.76
N MET A 45 -5.48 -11.61 0.71
CA MET A 45 -5.40 -10.80 -0.52
C MET A 45 -4.07 -10.96 -1.25
N PHE A 46 -2.96 -11.04 -0.50
CA PHE A 46 -1.62 -11.20 -1.05
C PHE A 46 -1.24 -12.63 -1.45
N SER A 47 -2.02 -13.62 -1.00
CA SER A 47 -1.84 -15.04 -1.30
C SER A 47 -2.59 -15.45 -2.56
N LEU A 48 -3.58 -14.67 -2.98
CA LEU A 48 -4.30 -14.90 -4.23
C LEU A 48 -3.41 -14.61 -5.44
N PRO A 49 -3.40 -15.48 -6.47
CA PRO A 49 -2.72 -15.17 -7.72
C PRO A 49 -3.41 -13.97 -8.36
N GLN A 50 -2.72 -12.84 -8.46
CA GLN A 50 -3.23 -11.72 -9.24
C GLN A 50 -3.29 -12.15 -10.72
N PRO A 51 -4.42 -11.91 -11.42
CA PRO A 51 -4.50 -12.21 -12.84
C PRO A 51 -3.41 -11.42 -13.57
N GLU A 52 -2.63 -12.13 -14.38
CA GLU A 52 -1.58 -11.57 -15.23
C GLU A 52 -2.23 -10.58 -16.20
N SER A 53 -2.33 -9.31 -15.79
CA SER A 53 -2.72 -8.25 -16.71
C SER A 53 -1.50 -7.97 -17.57
N ASP A 54 -1.49 -8.60 -18.74
CA ASP A 54 -0.63 -8.31 -19.88
C ASP A 54 -0.42 -6.81 -20.04
N SER A 55 0.78 -6.33 -19.72
CA SER A 55 1.43 -5.21 -20.39
C SER A 55 2.90 -5.21 -20.01
N SER A 56 3.71 -5.63 -20.96
CA SER A 56 5.15 -5.39 -21.04
C SER A 56 5.55 -4.04 -20.44
N ALA A 57 6.35 -4.05 -19.37
CA ALA A 57 7.57 -3.24 -19.22
C ALA A 57 7.99 -3.13 -17.75
N SER A 58 9.27 -3.38 -17.52
CA SER A 58 10.07 -2.81 -16.45
C SER A 58 10.00 -3.49 -15.08
N THR A 59 10.98 -4.35 -14.88
CA THR A 59 11.75 -4.74 -13.68
C THR A 59 11.70 -3.93 -12.35
N ARG A 60 10.85 -2.90 -12.13
CA ARG A 60 10.64 -2.24 -10.82
C ARG A 60 9.30 -1.47 -10.75
N SER A 61 8.15 -2.13 -10.81
CA SER A 61 6.90 -1.54 -10.31
C SER A 61 6.55 -2.18 -8.98
N CYS A 62 6.60 -1.40 -7.90
CA CYS A 62 6.06 -1.81 -6.61
C CYS A 62 4.58 -2.18 -6.83
N PRO A 63 4.11 -3.37 -6.41
CA PRO A 63 2.71 -3.75 -6.63
C PRO A 63 1.80 -2.72 -5.96
N THR A 64 0.74 -2.33 -6.65
CA THR A 64 -0.24 -1.33 -6.18
C THR A 64 -1.59 -1.99 -5.97
N VAL A 65 -2.29 -1.64 -4.89
CA VAL A 65 -3.63 -2.12 -4.56
C VAL A 65 -4.54 -0.94 -4.24
N ASP A 66 -5.62 -0.80 -5.00
CA ASP A 66 -6.69 0.16 -4.71
C ASP A 66 -7.62 -0.36 -3.61
N LEU A 67 -7.93 0.52 -2.65
CA LEU A 67 -8.81 0.27 -1.51
C LEU A 67 -9.94 1.31 -1.53
N ASP A 68 -11.16 0.86 -1.24
CA ASP A 68 -12.34 1.73 -1.14
C ASP A 68 -12.40 2.55 0.17
N ASP A 69 -11.47 2.29 1.09
CA ASP A 69 -11.37 2.98 2.38
C ASP A 69 -11.05 4.48 2.23
N SER A 70 -11.35 5.26 3.26
CA SER A 70 -10.88 6.64 3.32
C SER A 70 -9.36 6.70 3.60
N PRO A 71 -8.64 7.69 3.06
CA PRO A 71 -7.24 7.91 3.41
C PRO A 71 -7.02 8.04 4.93
N GLU A 72 -7.96 8.63 5.64
CA GLU A 72 -7.93 8.80 7.09
C GLU A 72 -8.00 7.46 7.81
N ASP A 73 -8.96 6.61 7.47
CA ASP A 73 -9.14 5.30 8.10
C ASP A 73 -7.92 4.40 7.87
N LEU A 74 -7.42 4.37 6.63
CA LEU A 74 -6.23 3.60 6.29
C LEU A 74 -5.01 4.11 7.07
N ARG A 75 -4.83 5.42 7.21
CA ARG A 75 -3.74 6.00 8.01
C ARG A 75 -3.83 5.59 9.48
N HIS A 76 -5.03 5.53 10.07
CA HIS A 76 -5.20 5.05 11.45
C HIS A 76 -4.80 3.59 11.60
N ILE A 77 -5.18 2.73 10.64
CA ILE A 77 -4.77 1.33 10.61
C ILE A 77 -3.25 1.24 10.52
N LEU A 78 -2.64 1.96 9.57
CA LEU A 78 -1.18 1.94 9.37
C LEU A 78 -0.41 2.41 10.61
N ARG A 79 -0.91 3.41 11.36
CA ARG A 79 -0.31 3.81 12.65
C ARG A 79 -0.34 2.70 13.71
N ALA A 80 -1.33 1.83 13.69
CA ALA A 80 -1.40 0.69 14.60
C ALA A 80 -0.44 -0.44 14.18
N LEU A 81 -0.17 -0.58 12.89
CA LEU A 81 0.69 -1.64 12.33
C LEU A 81 2.18 -1.27 12.29
N PHE A 82 2.47 0.01 12.05
CA PHE A 82 3.81 0.55 11.93
C PHE A 82 4.04 1.50 13.10
N PRO A 83 4.57 1.01 14.24
CA PRO A 83 4.89 1.88 15.36
C PRO A 83 5.86 2.95 14.87
N ARG A 84 5.53 4.22 15.14
CA ARG A 84 6.43 5.33 14.85
C ARG A 84 7.77 5.04 15.51
N LYS A 85 8.84 5.21 14.75
CA LYS A 85 10.15 5.39 15.37
C LYS A 85 10.06 6.77 16.02
N ASP A 86 9.75 6.82 17.31
CA ASP A 86 9.89 8.04 18.07
C ASP A 86 11.29 8.58 17.78
N ALA A 87 11.37 9.83 17.35
CA ALA A 87 12.63 10.49 17.11
C ALA A 87 13.40 10.57 18.45
N THR A 88 14.25 9.57 18.71
CA THR A 88 15.37 9.70 19.67
C THR A 88 16.39 10.69 19.14
#